data_AF-A0A815JJC1-F1
#
_entry.id   AF-A0A815JJC1-F1
#
_cell.length_a   1.000
_cell.length_b   1.000
_cell.length_c   1.000
_cell.angle_alpha   90.00
_cell.angle_beta   90.00
_cell.angle_gamma   90.00
#
_symmetry.space_group_name_H-M   'P 1'
#
loop_
_entity.id
_entity.type
_entity.pdbx_description
1 polymer ?
#
loop_
_entity_poly.entity_id
_entity_poly.type
_entity_poly.pdbx_seq_one_letter_code
_entity_poly.pdbx_strand_id
1 'polypeptide(L)'
;MSKDSSNFACIFDVDGVITKGSNVIPAAKLAIKKLVQYDIPHIFVSNTCMLETEKAEQLSNMLEVPILPKQVVSAHTPMRCLDEYHNKHVLICGQGEIEEIARTVGFKNITTIDKLCAAFPELDIIDHTHRIKLVKYYFKFLKYFNKFYFDS
;
A
#
# COMPACT_ATOMS: atom_id res chain seq x y z
N MET A 1 20.86 37.61 2.43
CA MET A 1 21.92 36.58 2.49
C MET A 1 21.48 35.43 1.61
N SER A 2 22.17 35.18 0.50
CA SER A 2 21.94 34.01 -0.35
C SER A 2 22.29 32.77 0.46
N LYS A 3 21.30 31.91 0.71
CA LYS A 3 21.50 30.61 1.34
C LYS A 3 22.21 29.76 0.30
N ASP A 4 23.52 29.53 0.47
CA ASP A 4 24.24 28.60 -0.39
C ASP A 4 23.52 27.24 -0.27
N SER A 5 22.83 26.85 -1.35
CA SER A 5 22.15 25.58 -1.43
C SER A 5 23.18 24.48 -1.26
N SER A 6 22.94 23.55 -0.33
CA SER A 6 23.80 22.38 -0.20
C SER A 6 23.88 21.64 -1.53
N ASN A 7 25.08 21.28 -1.99
CA ASN A 7 25.31 20.60 -3.28
C ASN A 7 24.82 19.13 -3.29
N PHE A 8 24.10 18.71 -2.26
CA PHE A 8 23.63 17.33 -2.11
C PHE A 8 22.31 17.27 -1.36
N ALA A 9 21.63 16.14 -1.52
CA ALA A 9 20.41 15.77 -0.80
C ALA A 9 20.50 14.32 -0.32
N CYS A 10 19.72 13.97 0.69
CA CYS A 10 19.67 12.62 1.24
C CYS A 10 18.32 11.94 0.98
N ILE A 11 18.36 10.64 0.68
CA ILE A 11 17.17 9.80 0.54
C ILE A 11 17.33 8.66 1.52
N PHE A 12 16.38 8.52 2.44
CA PHE A 12 16.41 7.48 3.47
C PHE A 12 15.33 6.44 3.20
N ASP A 13 15.71 5.16 3.14
CA ASP A 13 14.75 4.11 3.44
C ASP A 13 14.24 4.31 4.89
N VAL A 14 13.02 3.85 5.19
CA VAL A 14 12.47 3.93 6.54
C VAL A 14 12.77 2.65 7.31
N ASP A 15 12.43 1.50 6.74
CA ASP A 15 12.45 0.23 7.44
C ASP A 15 13.87 -0.35 7.47
N GLY A 16 14.47 -0.47 8.65
CA GLY A 16 15.86 -0.91 8.83
C GLY A 16 16.89 0.21 8.80
N VAL A 17 16.51 1.44 8.42
CA VAL A 17 17.39 2.63 8.41
C VAL A 17 16.96 3.67 9.43
N ILE A 18 15.67 4.04 9.45
CA ILE A 18 15.09 4.94 10.46
C ILE A 18 14.54 4.14 11.63
N THR A 19 13.87 3.03 11.36
CA THR A 19 13.20 2.19 12.34
C THR A 19 13.70 0.75 12.30
N LYS A 20 13.53 0.03 13.42
CA LYS A 20 13.63 -1.42 13.48
C LYS A 20 12.36 -1.95 14.15
N GLY A 21 11.41 -2.41 13.34
CA GLY A 21 10.03 -2.64 13.80
C GLY A 21 9.41 -1.32 14.27
N SER A 22 8.80 -1.32 15.45
CA SER A 22 8.17 -0.12 16.03
C SER A 22 9.14 0.85 16.71
N ASN A 23 10.44 0.53 16.78
CA ASN A 23 11.43 1.32 17.51
C ASN A 23 12.27 2.18 16.56
N VAL A 24 12.46 3.45 16.93
CA VAL A 24 13.35 4.37 16.21
C VAL A 24 14.81 4.03 16.51
N ILE A 25 15.66 4.02 15.48
CA ILE A 25 17.10 3.86 15.65
C ILE A 25 17.67 5.18 16.20
N PRO A 26 18.30 5.19 17.40
CA PRO A 26 18.75 6.44 18.03
C PRO A 26 19.70 7.27 17.16
N ALA A 27 20.59 6.60 16.42
CA ALA A 27 21.53 7.26 15.51
C ALA A 27 20.80 7.95 14.33
N ALA A 28 19.73 7.35 13.81
CA ALA A 28 18.92 7.95 12.75
C ALA A 28 18.25 9.24 13.22
N LYS A 29 17.66 9.22 14.42
CA LYS A 29 17.07 10.42 15.04
C LYS A 29 18.07 11.57 15.16
N LEU A 30 19.29 11.29 15.61
CA LEU A 30 20.35 12.29 15.71
C LEU A 30 20.78 12.81 14.32
N ALA A 31 20.90 11.91 13.33
CA ALA A 31 21.27 12.28 11.96
C ALA A 31 20.23 13.20 11.32
N ILE A 32 18.94 12.86 11.39
CA ILE A 32 17.87 13.69 10.83
C ILE A 32 17.82 15.06 11.52
N LYS A 33 17.94 15.13 12.85
CA LYS A 33 18.01 16.42 13.57
C LYS A 33 19.15 17.31 13.06
N LYS A 34 20.32 16.74 12.74
CA LYS A 34 21.43 17.48 12.13
C LYS A 34 21.10 17.96 10.72
N LEU A 35 20.50 17.12 9.87
CA LEU A 35 20.10 17.53 8.53
C LEU A 35 19.13 18.71 8.56
N VAL A 36 18.15 18.69 9.46
CA VAL A 36 17.22 19.81 9.68
C VAL A 36 17.96 21.06 10.16
N GLN A 37 18.87 20.93 11.12
CA GLN A 37 19.68 22.06 11.63
C GLN A 37 20.50 22.74 10.53
N TYR A 38 21.05 21.96 9.59
CA TYR A 38 21.86 22.47 8.48
C TYR A 38 21.05 22.75 7.20
N ASP A 39 19.72 22.63 7.25
CA ASP A 39 18.83 22.81 6.09
C ASP A 39 19.19 21.92 4.89
N ILE A 40 19.68 20.71 5.15
CA ILE A 40 20.03 19.75 4.10
C ILE A 40 18.74 19.14 3.54
N PRO A 41 18.49 19.21 2.21
CA PRO A 41 17.33 18.58 1.61
C PRO A 41 17.34 17.06 1.85
N HIS A 42 16.21 16.53 2.32
CA HIS A 42 16.06 15.10 2.52
C HIS A 42 14.62 14.64 2.37
N ILE A 43 14.47 13.40 1.91
CA ILE A 43 13.20 12.69 1.78
C ILE A 43 13.31 11.28 2.35
N PHE A 44 12.16 10.69 2.64
CA PHE A 44 11.98 9.34 3.15
C PHE A 44 11.26 8.51 2.11
N VAL A 45 11.79 7.33 1.81
CA VAL A 45 11.20 6.35 0.91
C VAL A 45 10.79 5.14 1.74
N SER A 46 9.57 4.65 1.56
CA SER A 46 9.09 3.47 2.27
C SER A 46 8.17 2.67 1.37
N ASN A 47 8.25 1.35 1.48
CA ASN A 47 7.34 0.44 0.77
C ASN A 47 5.97 0.31 1.47
N THR A 48 5.60 1.28 2.30
CA THR A 48 4.29 1.32 2.97
C THR A 48 3.16 1.65 2.00
N CYS A 49 1.99 1.08 2.28
CA CYS A 49 0.71 1.42 1.66
C CYS A 49 -0.12 2.32 2.58
N MET A 50 0.53 3.27 3.27
CA MET A 50 -0.09 4.26 4.14
C MET A 50 -0.05 5.64 3.46
N LEU A 51 -1.04 6.49 3.71
CA LEU A 51 -1.05 7.85 3.19
C LEU A 51 0.22 8.60 3.60
N GLU A 52 0.76 9.42 2.70
CA GLU A 52 2.00 10.15 2.98
C GLU A 52 1.83 11.17 4.12
N THR A 53 0.61 11.64 4.36
CA THR A 53 0.24 12.49 5.50
C THR A 53 0.41 11.76 6.82
N GLU A 54 -0.19 10.59 6.96
CA GLU A 54 -0.10 9.76 8.16
C GLU A 54 1.34 9.31 8.41
N LYS A 55 2.04 8.90 7.35
CA LYS A 55 3.43 8.45 7.48
C LYS A 55 4.35 9.60 7.88
N ALA A 56 4.14 10.80 7.35
CA ALA A 56 4.90 11.99 7.75
C ALA A 56 4.64 12.36 9.21
N GLU A 57 3.41 12.26 9.70
CA GLU A 57 3.08 12.48 11.11
C GLU A 57 3.77 11.45 12.01
N GLN A 58 3.70 10.16 11.66
CA GLN A 58 4.40 9.10 12.39
C GLN A 58 5.91 9.35 12.46
N LEU A 59 6.53 9.68 11.33
CA LEU A 59 7.96 10.00 11.27
C LEU A 59 8.30 11.25 12.09
N SER A 60 7.42 12.26 12.07
CA SER A 60 7.62 13.49 12.85
C SER A 60 7.66 13.21 14.34
N ASN A 61 6.72 12.40 14.82
CA ASN A 61 6.63 11.99 16.23
C ASN A 61 7.84 11.14 16.64
N MET A 62 8.24 10.19 15.79
CA MET A 62 9.39 9.31 16.01
C MET A 62 10.73 10.06 16.08
N LEU A 63 10.93 11.01 15.17
CA LEU A 63 12.20 11.72 15.00
C LEU A 63 12.25 13.04 15.80
N GLU A 64 11.11 13.48 16.35
CA GLU A 64 10.93 14.78 17.03
C GLU A 64 11.37 15.96 16.17
N VAL A 65 11.02 15.92 14.89
CA VAL A 65 11.22 17.00 13.92
C VAL A 65 10.01 17.08 12.99
N PRO A 66 9.63 18.25 12.48
CA PRO A 66 8.53 18.35 11.53
C PRO A 66 8.92 17.73 10.18
N ILE A 67 8.21 16.70 9.75
CA ILE A 67 8.31 16.08 8.42
C ILE A 67 7.05 16.41 7.64
N LEU A 68 7.20 16.92 6.42
CA LEU A 68 6.08 17.25 5.56
C LEU A 68 5.67 16.04 4.69
N PRO A 69 4.38 15.89 4.31
CA PRO A 69 3.93 14.80 3.44
C PRO A 69 4.71 14.71 2.12
N LYS A 70 5.09 15.85 1.54
CA LYS A 70 5.91 15.92 0.32
C LYS A 70 7.34 15.37 0.48
N GLN A 71 7.81 15.19 1.71
CA GLN A 71 9.11 14.56 1.98
C GLN A 71 8.99 13.04 2.10
N VAL A 72 7.79 12.47 1.97
CA VAL A 72 7.56 11.03 2.02
C VAL A 72 7.20 10.54 0.62
N VAL A 73 7.88 9.47 0.21
CA VAL A 73 7.59 8.70 -1.00
C VAL A 73 7.20 7.30 -0.55
N SER A 74 5.93 6.97 -0.69
CA SER A 74 5.38 5.66 -0.36
C SER A 74 5.32 4.76 -1.61
N ALA A 75 5.03 3.47 -1.45
CA ALA A 75 5.00 2.51 -2.55
C ALA A 75 4.08 2.90 -3.72
N HIS A 76 3.01 3.64 -3.42
CA HIS A 76 1.99 4.08 -4.36
C HIS A 76 2.26 5.47 -4.96
N THR A 77 3.20 6.25 -4.43
CA THR A 77 3.52 7.60 -4.93
C THR A 77 3.88 7.61 -6.43
N PRO A 78 4.68 6.66 -6.97
CA PRO A 78 4.99 6.62 -8.40
C PRO A 78 3.77 6.39 -9.30
N MET A 79 2.68 5.83 -8.77
CA MET A 79 1.46 5.56 -9.54
C MET A 79 0.74 6.85 -9.95
N ARG A 80 1.09 8.00 -9.36
CA ARG A 80 0.60 9.32 -9.81
C ARG A 80 1.00 9.63 -11.25
N CYS A 81 2.09 9.03 -11.74
CA CYS A 81 2.55 9.16 -13.12
C CYS A 81 1.83 8.23 -14.10
N LEU A 82 0.92 7.36 -13.64
CA LEU A 82 0.16 6.42 -14.46
C LEU A 82 -1.15 7.03 -14.97
N ASP A 83 -1.07 8.27 -15.44
CA ASP A 83 -2.21 9.09 -15.88
C ASP A 83 -3.06 8.42 -16.97
N GLU A 84 -2.42 7.67 -17.88
CA GLU A 84 -3.09 6.88 -18.92
C GLU A 84 -4.06 5.81 -18.37
N TYR A 85 -3.91 5.41 -17.11
CA TYR A 85 -4.77 4.41 -16.44
C TYR A 85 -5.78 5.04 -15.48
N HIS A 86 -5.66 6.32 -15.13
CA HIS A 86 -6.50 6.97 -14.10
C HIS A 86 -8.00 6.93 -14.44
N ASN A 87 -8.35 6.97 -15.73
CA ASN A 87 -9.75 6.86 -16.19
C ASN A 87 -10.19 5.42 -16.50
N LYS A 88 -9.26 4.46 -16.55
CA LYS A 88 -9.59 3.04 -16.78
C LYS A 88 -10.10 2.40 -15.49
N HIS A 89 -10.81 1.29 -15.62
CA HIS A 89 -11.22 0.50 -14.47
C HIS A 89 -10.03 -0.30 -13.96
N VAL A 90 -9.64 -0.10 -12.71
CA VAL A 90 -8.52 -0.80 -12.07
C VAL A 90 -8.98 -1.61 -10.87
N LEU A 91 -8.35 -2.77 -10.70
CA LEU A 91 -8.48 -3.59 -9.50
C LEU A 91 -7.41 -3.15 -8.48
N ILE A 92 -7.83 -2.78 -7.28
CA ILE A 92 -6.95 -2.36 -6.19
C ILE A 92 -6.86 -3.49 -5.16
N CYS A 93 -5.64 -3.87 -4.82
CA CYS A 93 -5.33 -4.90 -3.83
C CYS A 93 -4.29 -4.35 -2.85
N GLY A 94 -4.52 -4.57 -1.56
CA GLY A 94 -3.64 -4.13 -0.49
C GLY A 94 -4.34 -4.16 0.86
N GLN A 95 -3.69 -3.57 1.87
CA GLN A 95 -4.22 -3.45 3.23
C GLN A 95 -4.36 -1.96 3.61
N GLY A 96 -5.28 -1.67 4.53
CA GLY A 96 -5.54 -0.31 5.00
C GLY A 96 -6.51 0.45 4.10
N GLU A 97 -6.35 1.77 4.05
CA GLU A 97 -7.25 2.70 3.34
C GLU A 97 -6.98 2.74 1.82
N ILE A 98 -6.94 1.56 1.19
CA ILE A 98 -6.55 1.38 -0.21
C ILE A 98 -7.43 2.15 -1.20
N GLU A 99 -8.71 2.35 -0.88
CA GLU A 99 -9.61 3.13 -1.73
C GLU A 99 -9.22 4.60 -1.72
N GLU A 100 -9.01 5.17 -0.52
CA GLU A 100 -8.59 6.56 -0.36
C GLU A 100 -7.24 6.80 -1.03
N ILE A 101 -6.27 5.92 -0.78
CA ILE A 101 -4.96 5.94 -1.46
C ILE A 101 -5.11 5.93 -2.98
N ALA A 102 -5.95 5.05 -3.54
CA ALA A 102 -6.15 5.01 -4.98
C ALA A 102 -6.76 6.32 -5.51
N ARG A 103 -7.64 6.99 -4.73
CA ARG A 103 -8.17 8.31 -5.07
C ARG A 103 -7.10 9.40 -5.03
N THR A 104 -6.25 9.43 -4.02
CA THR A 104 -5.17 10.44 -3.91
C THR A 104 -4.11 10.26 -4.99
N VAL A 105 -3.94 9.06 -5.53
CA VAL A 105 -3.10 8.78 -6.69
C VAL A 105 -3.71 9.31 -8.00
N GLY A 106 -5.04 9.29 -8.12
CA GLY A 106 -5.77 9.79 -9.29
C GLY A 106 -6.73 8.79 -9.94
N PHE A 107 -6.82 7.54 -9.44
CA PHE A 107 -7.71 6.53 -10.03
C PHE A 107 -9.19 6.86 -9.79
N LYS A 108 -9.97 6.87 -10.89
CA LYS A 108 -11.40 7.24 -10.87
C LYS A 108 -12.33 6.04 -10.82
N ASN A 109 -11.96 4.94 -11.44
CA ASN A 109 -12.80 3.74 -11.52
C ASN A 109 -12.08 2.59 -10.83
N ILE A 110 -12.41 2.33 -9.56
CA ILE A 110 -11.72 1.35 -8.73
C ILE A 110 -12.68 0.27 -8.25
N THR A 111 -12.20 -0.97 -8.25
CA THR A 111 -12.81 -2.09 -7.51
C THR A 111 -11.77 -2.65 -6.56
N THR A 112 -12.12 -2.88 -5.30
CA THR A 112 -11.25 -3.58 -4.35
C THR A 112 -11.45 -5.09 -4.44
N ILE A 113 -10.49 -5.87 -3.95
CA ILE A 113 -10.64 -7.32 -3.82
C ILE A 113 -11.90 -7.67 -3.02
N ASP A 114 -12.18 -6.96 -1.92
CA ASP A 114 -13.38 -7.20 -1.11
C ASP A 114 -14.68 -7.01 -1.90
N LYS A 115 -14.76 -5.95 -2.72
CA LYS A 115 -15.92 -5.72 -3.61
C LYS A 115 -16.03 -6.79 -4.68
N LEU A 116 -14.91 -7.26 -5.22
CA LEU A 116 -14.89 -8.34 -6.21
C LEU A 116 -15.38 -9.66 -5.60
N CYS A 117 -14.86 -10.04 -4.42
CA CYS A 117 -15.28 -11.24 -3.70
C CYS A 117 -16.76 -11.18 -3.27
N ALA A 118 -17.25 -10.00 -2.86
CA ALA A 118 -18.67 -9.83 -2.53
C ALA A 118 -19.58 -10.01 -3.76
N ALA A 119 -19.16 -9.53 -4.93
CA ALA A 119 -19.91 -9.67 -6.18
C ALA A 119 -19.83 -11.09 -6.78
N PHE A 120 -18.67 -11.74 -6.65
CA PHE A 120 -18.42 -13.08 -7.19
C PHE A 120 -17.80 -14.00 -6.12
N PRO A 121 -18.56 -14.44 -5.11
CA PRO A 121 -18.04 -15.26 -4.00
C PRO A 121 -17.43 -16.59 -4.47
N GLU A 122 -17.84 -17.09 -5.63
CA GLU A 122 -17.32 -18.34 -6.20
C GLU A 122 -15.86 -18.22 -6.68
N LEU A 123 -15.37 -17.00 -6.90
CA LEU A 123 -13.97 -16.75 -7.28
C LEU A 123 -13.04 -16.64 -6.05
N ASP A 124 -13.60 -16.51 -4.85
CA ASP A 124 -12.83 -16.49 -3.60
C ASP A 124 -12.52 -17.92 -3.14
N ILE A 125 -11.44 -18.48 -3.69
CA ILE A 125 -10.97 -19.83 -3.36
C ILE A 125 -10.24 -19.92 -2.01
N ILE A 126 -9.91 -18.77 -1.41
CA ILE A 126 -9.17 -18.68 -0.14
C ILE A 126 -10.15 -18.71 1.03
N ASP A 127 -11.39 -18.24 0.86
CA ASP A 127 -12.44 -18.43 1.85
C ASP A 127 -12.85 -19.91 1.98
N HIS A 128 -12.30 -20.54 3.03
CA HIS A 128 -12.56 -21.93 3.38
C HIS A 128 -14.05 -22.23 3.63
N THR A 129 -14.84 -21.23 4.02
CA THR A 129 -16.29 -21.36 4.23
C THR A 129 -17.01 -21.57 2.90
N HIS A 130 -16.59 -20.85 1.86
CA HIS A 130 -17.13 -20.96 0.50
C HIS A 130 -16.60 -22.19 -0.26
N ARG A 131 -15.36 -22.62 0.00
CA ARG A 131 -14.78 -23.84 -0.58
C ARG A 131 -15.61 -25.09 -0.30
N ILE A 132 -16.19 -25.22 0.90
CA ILE A 132 -17.06 -26.36 1.26
C ILE A 132 -18.32 -26.41 0.39
N LYS A 133 -18.87 -25.24 0.00
CA LYS A 133 -20.06 -25.19 -0.85
C LYS A 133 -19.73 -25.62 -2.28
N LEU A 134 -18.66 -25.10 -2.89
CA LEU A 134 -18.25 -25.47 -4.25
C LEU A 134 -17.96 -26.96 -4.39
N VAL A 135 -17.24 -27.54 -3.42
CA VAL A 135 -16.98 -29.00 -3.39
C VAL A 135 -18.30 -29.78 -3.29
N LYS A 136 -19.25 -29.34 -2.44
CA LYS A 136 -20.59 -29.96 -2.35
C LYS A 136 -21.37 -29.86 -3.67
N TYR A 137 -21.34 -28.71 -4.35
CA TYR A 137 -22.01 -28.53 -5.65
C TYR A 137 -21.36 -29.39 -6.74
N TYR A 138 -20.03 -29.47 -6.78
CA TYR A 138 -19.30 -30.31 -7.72
C TYR A 138 -19.58 -31.81 -7.49
N PHE A 139 -19.56 -32.29 -6.24
CA PHE A 139 -19.94 -33.67 -5.92
C PHE A 139 -21.41 -33.96 -6.20
N LYS A 140 -22.32 -33.00 -5.94
CA LYS A 140 -23.73 -33.14 -6.29
C LYS A 140 -23.90 -33.22 -7.81
N PHE A 141 -23.25 -32.34 -8.57
CA PHE A 141 -23.23 -32.35 -10.04
C PHE A 141 -22.72 -33.69 -10.58
N LEU A 142 -21.55 -34.17 -10.12
CA LEU A 142 -21.01 -35.48 -10.53
C LEU A 142 -21.96 -36.64 -10.24
N LYS A 143 -22.67 -36.59 -9.09
CA LYS A 143 -23.68 -37.59 -8.74
C LYS A 143 -24.89 -37.57 -9.68
N TYR A 144 -25.35 -36.38 -10.11
CA TYR A 144 -26.41 -36.28 -11.13
C TYR A 144 -25.91 -36.67 -12.51
N PHE A 145 -24.70 -36.26 -12.89
CA PHE A 145 -24.10 -36.53 -14.19
C PHE A 145 -23.90 -38.04 -14.40
N ASN A 146 -23.35 -38.77 -13.41
CA ASN A 146 -23.18 -40.21 -13.50
C ASN A 146 -24.52 -40.96 -13.59
N LYS A 147 -25.54 -40.52 -12.83
CA LYS A 147 -26.88 -41.11 -12.87
C LYS A 147 -27.55 -40.99 -14.24
N PHE A 148 -27.22 -39.97 -15.03
CA PHE A 148 -27.82 -39.72 -16.34
C PHE A 148 -27.04 -40.28 -17.53
N TYR A 149 -25.73 -40.50 -17.38
CA TYR A 149 -24.87 -40.87 -18.52
C TYR A 149 -24.20 -42.24 -18.42
N PHE A 150 -24.16 -42.87 -17.24
CA PHE A 150 -23.43 -44.14 -17.05
C PHE A 150 -24.26 -45.29 -16.46
N ASP A 151 -25.51 -45.04 -16.02
CA ASP A 151 -26.45 -46.06 -15.51
C ASP A 151 -27.58 -46.40 -16.53
N SER A 152 -27.29 -46.36 -17.85
CA SER A 152 -28.18 -46.84 -18.93
C SER A 152 -27.85 -48.28 -19.32
#